data_AF-A0A4R2JXG3-F1
#
_entry.id   AF-A0A4R2JXG3-F1
#
_cell.length_a   1.000
_cell.length_b   1.000
_cell.length_c   1.000
_cell.angle_alpha   90.00
_cell.angle_beta   90.00
_cell.angle_gamma   90.00
#
_symmetry.space_group_name_H-M   'P 1'
#
loop_
_entity.id
_entity.type
_entity.pdbx_description
1 polymer ?
#
loop_
_entity_poly.entity_id
_entity_poly.type
_entity_poly.pdbx_seq_one_letter_code
_entity_poly.pdbx_strand_id
1 'polypeptide(L)'
;MDTDVVVVGGGPVGLMLAYELALRDVRTVVLERRPERSPHSRAWGLHARTAETLDRRGLLEPLLRPGVTWPKMPFAGMWPLLDLSVLDSDHPYLVNVPQTALEGLLEQRATDAGAEIRRGVTATGLTQHADSVEVETTAGTVRAAYAVGCDGGRSAVRAMADIAFPGTDATVAAMLCDCTIPDVTAERRGITRTAAGTVNVNIRPGGKARIVVTEFGRAHTDREAPVEVEEFTAAVRRVLGRDIPFVDPLWLNRFADTTRLAEQYLSGRVVLAGDAAHVHFPYGGLGLNLGLQDAVNLGWKLAVQVRSGGPASLLESYHAERYPQAAWVLAYSRAQLALFKPDDDVSALRELFAGLLSLDELNIELARLVTGVATRYDFGGDHPLTGTFATDRTVGTGLGDVRLVEALRDGWSVLIDRTGGSVAAAAKPWADVVTTVIAADPGVPGDSILVRPDGYIAWASADGTATGLPQALAIWFGEQPAVVQAAAGAVR
;
A
#
# COMPACT_ATOMS: atom_id res chain seq x y z
N MET A 1 9.55 -21.94 18.52
CA MET A 1 8.96 -21.21 17.38
C MET A 1 9.95 -21.25 16.24
N ASP A 2 9.51 -21.68 15.07
CA ASP A 2 10.36 -21.83 13.88
C ASP A 2 10.77 -20.47 13.32
N THR A 3 9.83 -19.52 13.38
CA THR A 3 9.99 -18.13 12.96
C THR A 3 9.20 -17.23 13.89
N ASP A 4 9.40 -15.91 13.82
CA ASP A 4 8.61 -14.99 14.64
C ASP A 4 7.31 -14.63 13.92
N VAL A 5 7.38 -14.38 12.61
CA VAL A 5 6.21 -14.11 11.76
C VAL A 5 6.21 -15.01 10.53
N VAL A 6 5.05 -15.63 10.25
CA VAL A 6 4.80 -16.31 8.97
C VAL A 6 3.89 -15.47 8.09
N VAL A 7 4.35 -15.13 6.89
CA VAL A 7 3.56 -14.39 5.89
C VAL A 7 3.07 -15.36 4.83
N VAL A 8 1.76 -15.48 4.64
CA VAL A 8 1.15 -16.36 3.64
C VAL A 8 0.85 -15.53 2.40
N GLY A 9 1.56 -15.78 1.31
CA GLY A 9 1.47 -15.06 0.03
C GLY A 9 2.73 -14.25 -0.28
N GLY A 10 3.44 -14.64 -1.34
CA GLY A 10 4.63 -13.96 -1.84
C GLY A 10 4.35 -12.96 -2.97
N GLY A 11 3.20 -12.27 -2.88
CA GLY A 11 2.88 -11.12 -3.72
C GLY A 11 3.56 -9.84 -3.21
N PRO A 12 3.34 -8.67 -3.85
CA PRO A 12 4.07 -7.45 -3.52
C PRO A 12 3.81 -6.98 -2.09
N VAL A 13 2.60 -7.19 -1.56
CA VAL A 13 2.26 -6.85 -0.16
C VAL A 13 3.02 -7.75 0.82
N GLY A 14 3.02 -9.06 0.61
CA GLY A 14 3.72 -10.00 1.48
C GLY A 14 5.24 -9.82 1.43
N LEU A 15 5.79 -9.54 0.25
CA LEU A 15 7.22 -9.24 0.09
C LEU A 15 7.61 -7.91 0.75
N MET A 16 6.77 -6.86 0.63
CA MET A 16 7.00 -5.60 1.33
C MET A 16 6.94 -5.79 2.85
N LEU A 17 5.96 -6.55 3.35
CA LEU A 17 5.85 -6.85 4.77
C LEU A 17 7.05 -7.66 5.28
N ALA A 18 7.48 -8.67 4.52
CA ALA A 18 8.65 -9.47 4.87
C ALA A 18 9.91 -8.61 4.92
N TYR A 19 10.09 -7.69 3.98
CA TYR A 19 11.17 -6.71 4.03
C TYR A 19 11.07 -5.80 5.26
N GLU A 20 9.91 -5.23 5.56
CA GLU A 20 9.73 -4.38 6.74
C GLU A 20 10.06 -5.13 8.05
N LEU A 21 9.67 -6.39 8.17
CA LEU A 21 9.95 -7.20 9.35
C LEU A 21 11.44 -7.55 9.45
N ALA A 22 12.03 -8.03 8.36
CA ALA A 22 13.43 -8.43 8.30
C ALA A 22 14.39 -7.25 8.51
N LEU A 23 14.03 -6.05 8.01
CA LEU A 23 14.77 -4.79 8.26
C LEU A 23 14.93 -4.49 9.76
N ARG A 24 14.08 -5.06 10.62
CA ARG A 24 14.04 -4.86 12.07
C ARG A 24 14.38 -6.14 12.85
N ASP A 25 15.12 -7.05 12.21
CA ASP A 25 15.61 -8.31 12.78
C ASP A 25 14.50 -9.27 13.25
N VAL A 26 13.30 -9.19 12.66
CA VAL A 26 12.21 -10.15 12.94
C VAL A 26 12.37 -11.35 12.01
N ARG A 27 12.52 -12.56 12.59
CA ARG A 27 12.62 -13.77 11.77
C ARG A 27 11.30 -13.97 11.03
N THR A 28 11.38 -14.00 9.71
CA THR A 28 10.21 -13.99 8.84
C THR A 28 10.29 -15.08 7.79
N VAL A 29 9.24 -15.89 7.67
CA VAL A 29 9.08 -16.90 6.61
C VAL A 29 7.90 -16.52 5.72
N VAL A 30 8.11 -16.41 4.42
CA VAL A 30 7.07 -16.21 3.41
C VAL A 30 6.71 -17.55 2.77
N LEU A 31 5.43 -17.90 2.77
CA LEU A 31 4.89 -19.09 2.11
C LEU A 31 4.17 -18.67 0.82
N GLU A 32 4.71 -19.01 -0.35
CA GLU A 32 4.09 -18.72 -1.64
C GLU A 32 3.71 -20.00 -2.37
N ARG A 33 2.43 -20.13 -2.72
CA ARG A 33 1.90 -21.32 -3.39
C ARG A 33 2.50 -21.56 -4.78
N ARG A 34 2.85 -20.50 -5.53
CA ARG A 34 3.41 -20.65 -6.87
C ARG A 34 4.90 -21.01 -6.77
N PRO A 35 5.38 -21.96 -7.58
CA PRO A 35 6.80 -22.31 -7.63
C PRO A 35 7.66 -21.17 -8.18
N GLU A 36 7.08 -20.32 -9.03
CA GLU A 36 7.74 -19.18 -9.68
C GLU A 36 6.87 -17.93 -9.58
N ARG A 37 7.50 -16.75 -9.75
CA ARG A 37 6.76 -15.49 -9.86
C ARG A 37 5.88 -15.49 -11.11
N SER A 38 4.76 -14.78 -11.02
CA SER A 38 3.97 -14.45 -12.21
C SER A 38 4.82 -13.60 -13.16
N PRO A 39 4.96 -13.95 -14.45
CA PRO A 39 5.61 -13.08 -15.42
C PRO A 39 4.70 -11.90 -15.83
N HIS A 40 3.45 -11.89 -15.38
CA HIS A 40 2.43 -10.92 -15.77
C HIS A 40 2.18 -9.86 -14.70
N SER A 41 2.17 -8.59 -15.11
CA SER A 41 1.91 -7.44 -14.24
C SER A 41 0.42 -7.08 -14.22
N ARG A 42 -0.24 -7.24 -13.07
CA ARG A 42 -1.64 -6.78 -12.89
C ARG A 42 -1.68 -5.26 -12.74
N ALA A 43 -0.81 -4.71 -11.89
CA ALA A 43 -0.67 -3.27 -11.67
C ALA A 43 0.55 -2.68 -12.40
N TRP A 44 0.47 -1.39 -12.69
CA TRP A 44 1.51 -0.62 -13.39
C TRP A 44 1.81 0.75 -12.74
N GLY A 45 1.02 1.23 -11.79
CA GLY A 45 1.14 2.61 -11.29
C GLY A 45 1.33 2.66 -9.78
N LEU A 46 2.33 3.41 -9.32
CA LEU A 46 2.53 3.79 -7.93
C LEU A 46 2.16 5.26 -7.76
N HIS A 47 1.25 5.54 -6.83
CA HIS A 47 0.78 6.88 -6.49
C HIS A 47 1.77 7.60 -5.58
N ALA A 48 1.64 8.93 -5.50
CA ALA A 48 2.55 9.80 -4.74
C ALA A 48 2.85 9.29 -3.32
N ARG A 49 1.81 8.95 -2.52
CA ARG A 49 2.02 8.41 -1.17
C ARG A 49 2.84 7.13 -1.15
N THR A 50 2.63 6.24 -2.12
CA THR A 50 3.37 4.97 -2.20
C THR A 50 4.81 5.20 -2.67
N ALA A 51 5.03 6.16 -3.58
CA ALA A 51 6.38 6.57 -3.96
C ALA A 51 7.16 7.11 -2.75
N GLU A 52 6.54 7.99 -1.95
CA GLU A 52 7.10 8.52 -0.71
C GLU A 52 7.41 7.42 0.33
N THR A 53 6.49 6.46 0.48
CA THR A 53 6.70 5.29 1.33
C THR A 53 7.90 4.45 0.88
N LEU A 54 8.06 4.22 -0.43
CA LEU A 54 9.20 3.47 -0.97
C LEU A 54 10.52 4.24 -0.87
N ASP A 55 10.51 5.57 -1.03
CA ASP A 55 11.73 6.38 -0.91
C ASP A 55 12.29 6.38 0.52
N ARG A 56 11.41 6.36 1.52
CA ARG A 56 11.76 6.18 2.95
C ARG A 56 12.41 4.83 3.26
N ARG A 57 12.47 3.91 2.29
CA ARG A 57 13.20 2.64 2.37
C ARG A 57 14.30 2.50 1.31
N GLY A 58 14.56 3.56 0.54
CA GLY A 58 15.51 3.51 -0.59
C GLY A 58 15.07 2.56 -1.72
N LEU A 59 13.77 2.29 -1.84
CA LEU A 59 13.19 1.37 -2.82
C LEU A 59 12.67 2.09 -4.07
N LEU A 60 12.47 3.41 -4.01
CA LEU A 60 11.93 4.16 -5.15
C LEU A 60 12.96 4.37 -6.25
N GLU A 61 14.17 4.83 -5.92
CA GLU A 61 15.22 5.18 -6.89
C GLU A 61 15.48 4.07 -7.93
N PRO A 62 15.63 2.78 -7.58
CA PRO A 62 15.86 1.71 -8.56
C PRO A 62 14.72 1.50 -9.57
N LEU A 63 13.53 2.01 -9.26
CA LEU A 63 12.33 1.91 -10.09
C LEU A 63 12.17 3.12 -11.03
N LEU A 64 12.85 4.22 -10.77
CA LEU A 64 12.80 5.43 -11.59
C LEU A 64 13.65 5.26 -12.85
N ARG A 65 13.07 5.55 -14.02
CA ARG A 65 13.73 5.55 -15.33
C ARG A 65 13.18 6.70 -16.20
N PRO A 66 13.88 7.17 -17.23
CA PRO A 66 13.35 8.22 -18.10
C PRO A 66 11.95 7.88 -18.64
N GLY A 67 11.00 8.80 -18.46
CA GLY A 67 9.63 8.68 -19.00
C GLY A 67 8.67 7.79 -18.20
N VAL A 68 9.04 7.32 -17.01
CA VAL A 68 8.11 6.53 -16.16
C VAL A 68 7.23 7.39 -15.26
N THR A 69 7.53 8.68 -15.07
CA THR A 69 6.74 9.56 -14.20
C THR A 69 5.71 10.37 -14.99
N TRP A 70 4.52 10.51 -14.43
CA TRP A 70 3.38 11.19 -15.07
C TRP A 70 2.78 12.20 -14.08
N PRO A 71 2.84 13.51 -14.38
CA PRO A 71 2.33 14.55 -13.47
C PRO A 71 0.81 14.70 -13.53
N LYS A 72 0.11 13.88 -14.32
CA LYS A 72 -1.35 13.94 -14.51
C LYS A 72 -1.94 12.55 -14.62
N MET A 73 -3.19 12.39 -14.17
CA MET A 73 -3.92 11.12 -14.31
C MET A 73 -5.41 11.32 -14.58
N PRO A 74 -6.07 10.40 -15.31
CA PRO A 74 -7.50 10.51 -15.56
C PRO A 74 -8.34 10.15 -14.33
N PHE A 75 -9.45 10.87 -14.13
CA PHE A 75 -10.52 10.48 -13.21
C PHE A 75 -11.70 9.92 -14.02
N ALA A 76 -12.04 8.64 -13.81
CA ALA A 76 -13.08 7.94 -14.58
C ALA A 76 -13.01 8.14 -16.11
N GLY A 77 -11.78 8.22 -16.66
CA GLY A 77 -11.52 8.42 -18.09
C GLY A 77 -12.00 9.77 -18.62
N MET A 78 -12.21 10.77 -17.77
CA MET A 78 -12.67 12.13 -18.13
C MET A 78 -11.49 13.10 -18.25
N TRP A 79 -11.79 14.24 -18.89
CA TRP A 79 -10.91 15.40 -19.02
C TRP A 79 -11.59 16.62 -18.37
N PRO A 80 -10.82 17.59 -17.82
CA PRO A 80 -9.37 17.60 -17.71
C PRO A 80 -8.83 16.52 -16.77
N LEU A 81 -7.54 16.16 -16.91
CA LEU A 81 -6.88 15.22 -16.02
C LEU A 81 -6.67 15.86 -14.64
N LEU A 82 -6.57 15.02 -13.61
CA LEU A 82 -6.12 15.44 -12.29
C LEU A 82 -4.67 15.91 -12.38
N ASP A 83 -4.37 17.08 -11.84
CA ASP A 83 -3.02 17.64 -11.76
C ASP A 83 -2.32 17.19 -10.48
N LEU A 84 -1.31 16.33 -10.64
CA LEU A 84 -0.54 15.81 -9.52
C LEU A 84 0.66 16.72 -9.19
N SER A 85 1.09 17.59 -10.12
CA SER A 85 2.33 18.34 -10.00
C SER A 85 2.32 19.44 -8.94
N VAL A 86 1.12 19.79 -8.46
CA VAL A 86 0.88 20.83 -7.45
C VAL A 86 0.60 20.24 -6.06
N LEU A 87 0.69 18.91 -5.91
CA LEU A 87 0.49 18.25 -4.63
C LEU A 87 1.65 18.56 -3.68
N ASP A 88 1.33 18.75 -2.40
CA ASP A 88 2.30 18.80 -1.31
C ASP A 88 2.85 17.39 -1.04
N SER A 89 3.80 16.99 -1.87
CA SER A 89 4.41 15.67 -1.89
C SER A 89 5.84 15.74 -2.40
N ASP A 90 6.71 14.87 -1.88
CA ASP A 90 8.09 14.72 -2.36
C ASP A 90 8.14 14.11 -3.79
N HIS A 91 7.06 13.43 -4.19
CA HIS A 91 6.93 12.76 -5.48
C HIS A 91 5.55 13.06 -6.13
N PRO A 92 5.31 14.30 -6.59
CA PRO A 92 4.02 14.79 -7.09
C PRO A 92 3.70 14.27 -8.51
N TYR A 93 3.72 12.95 -8.67
CA TYR A 93 3.54 12.24 -9.93
C TYR A 93 3.15 10.76 -9.70
N LEU A 94 2.53 10.15 -10.71
CA LEU A 94 2.38 8.71 -10.81
C LEU A 94 3.67 8.10 -11.35
N VAL A 95 4.15 7.01 -10.73
CA VAL A 95 5.29 6.23 -11.21
C VAL A 95 4.78 4.99 -11.95
N ASN A 96 4.98 4.94 -13.26
CA ASN A 96 4.54 3.85 -14.13
C ASN A 96 5.58 2.72 -14.19
N VAL A 97 5.45 1.75 -13.30
CA VAL A 97 6.36 0.61 -13.14
C VAL A 97 5.56 -0.70 -13.12
N PRO A 98 5.93 -1.70 -13.93
CA PRO A 98 5.27 -3.01 -13.90
C PRO A 98 5.42 -3.64 -12.52
N GLN A 99 4.32 -4.19 -11.99
CA GLN A 99 4.30 -4.93 -10.72
C GLN A 99 5.40 -5.99 -10.63
N THR A 100 5.76 -6.66 -11.73
CA THR A 100 6.82 -7.67 -11.74
C THR A 100 8.21 -7.10 -11.42
N ALA A 101 8.49 -5.85 -11.81
CA ALA A 101 9.76 -5.19 -11.46
C ALA A 101 9.79 -4.83 -9.98
N LEU A 102 8.66 -4.35 -9.43
CA LEU A 102 8.54 -4.08 -8.00
C LEU A 102 8.67 -5.37 -7.18
N GLU A 103 7.95 -6.43 -7.53
CA GLU A 103 8.07 -7.74 -6.86
C GLU A 103 9.50 -8.26 -6.88
N GLY A 104 10.20 -8.11 -8.02
CA GLY A 104 11.60 -8.49 -8.15
C GLY A 104 12.52 -7.73 -7.19
N LEU A 105 12.33 -6.42 -7.07
CA LEU A 105 13.07 -5.60 -6.12
C LEU A 105 12.74 -5.98 -4.66
N LEU A 106 11.45 -6.11 -4.32
CA LEU A 106 11.02 -6.41 -2.96
C LEU A 106 11.49 -7.79 -2.49
N GLU A 107 11.43 -8.81 -3.36
CA GLU A 107 11.95 -10.14 -3.04
C GLU A 107 13.45 -10.13 -2.78
N GLN A 108 14.22 -9.44 -3.63
CA GLN A 108 15.65 -9.29 -3.42
C GLN A 108 15.93 -8.60 -2.07
N ARG A 109 15.26 -7.48 -1.80
CA ARG A 109 15.45 -6.69 -0.58
C ARG A 109 15.02 -7.43 0.68
N ALA A 110 13.90 -8.15 0.64
CA ALA A 110 13.46 -8.98 1.75
C ALA A 110 14.47 -10.10 2.06
N THR A 111 15.00 -10.76 1.02
CA THR A 111 16.00 -11.83 1.16
C THR A 111 17.32 -11.29 1.69
N ASP A 112 17.80 -10.16 1.17
CA ASP A 112 19.03 -9.49 1.63
C ASP A 112 18.92 -9.04 3.09
N ALA A 113 17.72 -8.65 3.53
CA ALA A 113 17.42 -8.33 4.93
C ALA A 113 17.25 -9.58 5.83
N GLY A 114 17.21 -10.79 5.26
CA GLY A 114 17.17 -12.05 6.02
C GLY A 114 15.82 -12.77 6.06
N ALA A 115 14.81 -12.34 5.29
CA ALA A 115 13.55 -13.09 5.18
C ALA A 115 13.75 -14.37 4.35
N GLU A 116 13.13 -15.47 4.79
CA GLU A 116 13.13 -16.74 4.06
C GLU A 116 11.88 -16.84 3.17
N ILE A 117 12.04 -17.08 1.87
CA ILE A 117 10.92 -17.18 0.93
C ILE A 117 10.82 -18.62 0.41
N ARG A 118 9.74 -19.31 0.79
CA ARG A 118 9.44 -20.70 0.40
C ARG A 118 8.37 -20.72 -0.68
N ARG A 119 8.80 -20.93 -1.93
CA ARG A 119 7.92 -21.04 -3.10
C ARG A 119 7.44 -22.48 -3.30
N GLY A 120 6.28 -22.63 -3.95
CA GLY A 120 5.61 -23.94 -4.11
C GLY A 120 4.99 -24.49 -2.83
N VAL A 121 4.87 -23.67 -1.77
CA VAL A 121 4.34 -24.09 -0.46
C VAL A 121 2.98 -23.45 -0.25
N THR A 122 1.95 -24.28 -0.11
CA THR A 122 0.57 -23.82 0.09
C THR A 122 0.18 -24.01 1.55
N ALA A 123 -0.31 -22.94 2.19
CA ALA A 123 -0.94 -23.03 3.51
C ALA A 123 -2.33 -23.67 3.37
N THR A 124 -2.62 -24.65 4.22
CA THR A 124 -3.83 -25.49 4.15
C THR A 124 -4.63 -25.51 5.44
N GLY A 125 -4.03 -25.13 6.57
CA GLY A 125 -4.66 -25.10 7.89
C GLY A 125 -4.04 -24.02 8.77
N LEU A 126 -4.81 -23.54 9.75
CA LEU A 126 -4.36 -22.55 10.71
C LEU A 126 -4.97 -22.84 12.09
N THR A 127 -4.12 -22.95 13.11
CA THR A 127 -4.54 -23.13 14.51
C THR A 127 -3.87 -22.08 15.39
N GLN A 128 -4.66 -21.35 16.19
CA GLN A 128 -4.15 -20.36 17.12
C GLN A 128 -4.01 -20.94 18.54
N HIS A 129 -2.95 -20.52 19.23
CA HIS A 129 -2.71 -20.77 20.64
C HIS A 129 -2.55 -19.44 21.38
N ALA A 130 -2.42 -19.50 22.72
CA ALA A 130 -2.28 -18.29 23.54
C ALA A 130 -1.04 -17.45 23.16
N ASP A 131 0.07 -18.10 22.85
CA ASP A 131 1.38 -17.48 22.60
C ASP A 131 1.92 -17.67 21.16
N SER A 132 1.22 -18.43 20.32
CA SER A 132 1.70 -18.81 18.99
C SER A 132 0.55 -19.15 18.03
N VAL A 133 0.90 -19.31 16.75
CA VAL A 133 0.03 -19.80 15.69
C VAL A 133 0.78 -20.88 14.91
N GLU A 134 0.07 -21.94 14.54
CA GLU A 134 0.57 -23.02 13.70
C GLU A 134 -0.12 -22.93 12.33
N VAL A 135 0.68 -22.85 11.27
CA VAL A 135 0.22 -22.86 9.88
C VAL A 135 0.60 -24.20 9.28
N GLU A 136 -0.40 -25.01 8.97
CA GLU A 136 -0.21 -26.26 8.24
C GLU A 136 0.03 -25.97 6.77
N THR A 137 0.98 -26.67 6.16
CA THR A 137 1.33 -26.48 4.75
C THR A 137 1.56 -27.80 4.03
N THR A 138 1.62 -27.74 2.70
CA THR A 138 2.02 -28.87 1.86
C THR A 138 3.46 -29.37 2.09
N ALA A 139 4.27 -28.64 2.85
CA ALA A 139 5.66 -28.97 3.17
C ALA A 139 5.89 -29.17 4.69
N GLY A 140 4.83 -29.34 5.47
CA GLY A 140 4.88 -29.46 6.93
C GLY A 140 4.39 -28.21 7.67
N THR A 141 4.32 -28.29 8.99
CA THR A 141 3.80 -27.20 9.83
C THR A 141 4.87 -26.15 10.11
N VAL A 142 4.47 -24.88 10.13
CA VAL A 142 5.31 -23.75 10.57
C VAL A 142 4.67 -23.11 11.80
N ARG A 143 5.40 -23.04 12.91
CA ARG A 143 4.96 -22.39 14.15
C ARG A 143 5.60 -21.01 14.31
N ALA A 144 4.76 -19.98 14.45
CA ALA A 144 5.17 -18.58 14.58
C ALA A 144 4.46 -17.88 15.75
N ALA A 145 4.89 -16.66 16.10
CA ALA A 145 4.17 -15.81 17.05
C ALA A 145 2.94 -15.16 16.41
N TYR A 146 3.02 -14.84 15.12
CA TYR A 146 1.95 -14.26 14.30
C TYR A 146 1.93 -14.84 12.89
N ALA A 147 0.74 -14.88 12.28
CA ALA A 147 0.53 -15.24 10.88
C ALA A 147 -0.13 -14.08 10.15
N VAL A 148 0.39 -13.70 8.97
CA VAL A 148 -0.17 -12.61 8.18
C VAL A 148 -0.63 -13.12 6.81
N GLY A 149 -1.92 -12.98 6.53
CA GLY A 149 -2.51 -13.26 5.23
C GLY A 149 -2.25 -12.13 4.23
N CYS A 150 -1.40 -12.41 3.25
CA CYS A 150 -1.10 -11.57 2.08
C CYS A 150 -1.39 -12.33 0.77
N ASP A 151 -2.29 -13.32 0.82
CA ASP A 151 -2.56 -14.36 -0.16
C ASP A 151 -3.68 -14.00 -1.18
N GLY A 152 -4.06 -12.73 -1.20
CA GLY A 152 -4.92 -12.13 -2.22
C GLY A 152 -6.42 -12.24 -1.95
N GLY A 153 -7.24 -11.82 -2.92
CA GLY A 153 -8.70 -11.70 -2.76
C GLY A 153 -9.43 -12.97 -2.30
N ARG A 154 -8.87 -14.13 -2.61
CA ARG A 154 -9.35 -15.46 -2.18
C ARG A 154 -8.51 -16.01 -1.02
N SER A 155 -8.19 -15.14 -0.07
CA SER A 155 -7.34 -15.46 1.07
C SER A 155 -7.83 -16.72 1.79
N ALA A 156 -6.98 -17.74 1.80
CA ALA A 156 -7.18 -18.93 2.60
C ALA A 156 -7.01 -18.56 4.08
N VAL A 157 -6.06 -17.68 4.42
CA VAL A 157 -5.85 -17.21 5.80
C VAL A 157 -7.11 -16.55 6.37
N ARG A 158 -7.74 -15.65 5.62
CA ARG A 158 -9.00 -15.01 6.03
C ARG A 158 -10.09 -16.04 6.30
N ALA A 159 -10.23 -17.03 5.41
CA ALA A 159 -11.23 -18.08 5.55
C ALA A 159 -10.95 -19.00 6.75
N MET A 160 -9.70 -19.43 6.94
CA MET A 160 -9.28 -20.28 8.06
C MET A 160 -9.38 -19.57 9.42
N ALA A 161 -9.24 -18.24 9.44
CA ALA A 161 -9.43 -17.41 10.63
C ALA A 161 -10.89 -17.03 10.89
N ASP A 162 -11.82 -17.52 10.07
CA ASP A 162 -13.26 -17.22 10.14
C ASP A 162 -13.57 -15.70 10.14
N ILE A 163 -12.80 -14.95 9.34
CA ILE A 163 -13.00 -13.51 9.21
C ILE A 163 -13.98 -13.24 8.08
N ALA A 164 -15.12 -12.64 8.41
CA ALA A 164 -16.14 -12.29 7.43
C ALA A 164 -15.62 -11.31 6.37
N PHE A 165 -16.14 -11.45 5.14
CA PHE A 165 -15.75 -10.63 4.00
C PHE A 165 -16.97 -9.97 3.33
N PRO A 166 -17.72 -9.12 4.05
CA PRO A 166 -18.91 -8.46 3.53
C PRO A 166 -18.62 -7.57 2.33
N GLY A 167 -19.63 -7.36 1.50
CA GLY A 167 -19.55 -6.50 0.33
C GLY A 167 -20.54 -6.87 -0.75
N THR A 168 -20.26 -6.46 -1.98
CA THR A 168 -21.14 -6.66 -3.13
C THR A 168 -20.58 -7.72 -4.07
N ASP A 169 -21.48 -8.53 -4.63
CA ASP A 169 -21.17 -9.44 -5.72
C ASP A 169 -20.95 -8.70 -7.05
N ALA A 170 -20.40 -9.42 -8.01
CA ALA A 170 -20.06 -8.86 -9.31
C ALA A 170 -21.30 -8.51 -10.14
N THR A 171 -21.30 -7.31 -10.71
CA THR A 171 -22.28 -6.83 -11.71
C THR A 171 -21.63 -6.44 -13.04
N VAL A 172 -20.29 -6.49 -13.09
CA VAL A 172 -19.46 -6.14 -14.23
C VAL A 172 -18.53 -7.29 -14.58
N ALA A 173 -18.43 -7.56 -15.88
CA ALA A 173 -17.53 -8.54 -16.46
C ALA A 173 -16.44 -7.81 -17.24
N ALA A 174 -15.19 -7.92 -16.77
CA ALA A 174 -14.04 -7.35 -17.46
C ALA A 174 -13.05 -8.43 -17.87
N MET A 175 -12.39 -8.21 -19.01
CA MET A 175 -11.30 -9.03 -19.49
C MET A 175 -10.16 -8.14 -19.98
N LEU A 176 -8.93 -8.63 -19.88
CA LEU A 176 -7.75 -7.98 -20.46
C LEU A 176 -7.00 -8.94 -21.38
N CYS A 177 -6.29 -8.34 -22.34
CA CYS A 177 -5.31 -8.99 -23.21
C CYS A 177 -4.05 -8.12 -23.30
N ASP A 178 -2.91 -8.63 -22.81
CA ASP A 178 -1.60 -8.12 -23.23
C ASP A 178 -1.21 -8.77 -24.56
N CYS A 179 -1.00 -7.94 -25.58
CA CYS A 179 -0.76 -8.39 -26.96
C CYS A 179 0.10 -7.37 -27.72
N THR A 180 0.30 -7.61 -29.01
CA THR A 180 0.88 -6.64 -29.96
C THR A 180 -0.18 -6.19 -30.96
N ILE A 181 -0.37 -4.88 -31.12
CA ILE A 181 -1.24 -4.31 -32.17
C ILE A 181 -0.34 -3.97 -33.38
N PRO A 182 -0.56 -4.61 -34.55
CA PRO A 182 0.29 -4.39 -35.73
C PRO A 182 0.25 -2.95 -36.26
N ASP A 183 -0.93 -2.34 -36.27
CA ASP A 183 -1.13 -0.94 -36.66
C ASP A 183 -1.73 -0.15 -35.51
N VAL A 184 -0.86 0.48 -34.73
CA VAL A 184 -1.25 1.33 -33.60
C VAL A 184 -1.88 2.66 -34.04
N THR A 185 -1.74 3.06 -35.31
CA THR A 185 -2.27 4.34 -35.81
C THR A 185 -3.77 4.28 -36.07
N ALA A 186 -4.29 3.08 -36.34
CA ALA A 186 -5.71 2.80 -36.45
C ALA A 186 -6.45 2.82 -35.11
N GLU A 187 -5.74 2.88 -33.98
CA GLU A 187 -6.31 2.69 -32.65
C GLU A 187 -6.25 3.95 -31.77
N ARG A 188 -7.39 4.24 -31.12
CA ARG A 188 -7.49 5.33 -30.15
C ARG A 188 -6.90 4.90 -28.81
N ARG A 189 -5.91 5.65 -28.32
CA ARG A 189 -5.34 5.45 -26.98
C ARG A 189 -6.33 5.84 -25.89
N GLY A 190 -6.33 5.07 -24.81
CA GLY A 190 -7.17 5.30 -23.64
C GLY A 190 -8.55 4.66 -23.74
N ILE A 191 -9.49 5.16 -22.93
CA ILE A 191 -10.80 4.55 -22.76
C ILE A 191 -11.78 5.09 -23.80
N THR A 192 -12.38 4.18 -24.56
CA THR A 192 -13.53 4.40 -25.42
C THR A 192 -14.76 3.83 -24.72
N ARG A 193 -15.77 4.68 -24.48
CA ARG A 193 -17.06 4.30 -23.89
C ARG A 193 -18.11 4.29 -25.01
N THR A 194 -18.89 3.21 -25.09
CA THR A 194 -19.99 3.02 -26.05
C THR A 194 -21.28 2.73 -25.29
N ALA A 195 -22.40 2.54 -25.99
CA ALA A 195 -23.66 2.09 -25.35
C ALA A 195 -23.58 0.66 -24.78
N ALA A 196 -22.58 -0.14 -25.18
CA ALA A 196 -22.44 -1.54 -24.79
C ALA A 196 -21.36 -1.79 -23.72
N GLY A 197 -20.56 -0.78 -23.36
CA GLY A 197 -19.52 -0.93 -22.35
C GLY A 197 -18.33 0.00 -22.57
N THR A 198 -17.14 -0.43 -22.13
CA THR A 198 -15.89 0.29 -22.38
C THR A 198 -14.79 -0.60 -22.93
N VAL A 199 -13.93 -0.03 -23.77
CA VAL A 199 -12.65 -0.62 -24.14
C VAL A 199 -11.53 0.37 -23.87
N ASN A 200 -10.51 -0.05 -23.13
CA ASN A 200 -9.29 0.71 -22.88
C ASN A 200 -8.13 0.12 -23.68
N VAL A 201 -7.46 0.93 -24.50
CA VAL A 201 -6.26 0.51 -25.24
C VAL A 201 -5.06 1.31 -24.75
N ASN A 202 -4.16 0.63 -24.02
CA ASN A 202 -2.91 1.21 -23.52
C ASN A 202 -1.75 0.75 -24.40
N ILE A 203 -1.29 1.63 -25.29
CA ILE A 203 -0.21 1.34 -26.25
C ILE A 203 1.15 1.69 -25.63
N ARG A 204 2.11 0.77 -25.75
CA ARG A 204 3.50 0.87 -25.30
C ARG A 204 4.46 0.85 -26.51
N PRO A 205 5.75 1.19 -26.32
CA PRO A 205 6.73 1.11 -27.41
C PRO A 205 6.75 -0.26 -28.11
N GLY A 206 6.94 -0.24 -29.43
CA GLY A 206 7.02 -1.47 -30.25
C GLY A 206 5.67 -2.15 -30.51
N GLY A 207 4.54 -1.43 -30.43
CA GLY A 207 3.21 -1.98 -30.72
C GLY A 207 2.60 -2.83 -29.60
N LYS A 208 3.36 -3.11 -28.54
CA LYS A 208 2.84 -3.81 -27.35
C LYS A 208 1.67 -3.03 -26.77
N ALA A 209 0.58 -3.69 -26.44
CA ALA A 209 -0.61 -3.07 -25.91
C ALA A 209 -1.19 -3.87 -24.73
N ARG A 210 -1.98 -3.20 -23.90
CA ARG A 210 -2.98 -3.83 -23.05
C ARG A 210 -4.35 -3.36 -23.50
N ILE A 211 -5.18 -4.29 -23.95
CA ILE A 211 -6.58 -4.05 -24.25
C ILE A 211 -7.39 -4.54 -23.05
N VAL A 212 -8.27 -3.70 -22.51
CA VAL A 212 -9.22 -4.07 -21.45
C VAL A 212 -10.62 -3.82 -21.98
N VAL A 213 -11.49 -4.83 -21.94
CA VAL A 213 -12.91 -4.72 -22.28
C VAL A 213 -13.74 -4.91 -21.02
N THR A 214 -14.75 -4.06 -20.84
CA THR A 214 -15.64 -4.05 -19.67
C THR A 214 -17.10 -4.01 -20.14
N GLU A 215 -17.88 -5.01 -19.73
CA GLU A 215 -19.32 -5.13 -19.99
C GLU A 215 -20.10 -4.93 -18.67
N PHE A 216 -21.10 -4.04 -18.68
CA PHE A 216 -21.92 -3.72 -17.51
C PHE A 216 -23.20 -4.54 -17.47
N GLY A 217 -23.74 -4.79 -16.26
CA GLY A 217 -24.97 -5.57 -16.08
C GLY A 217 -24.78 -7.06 -16.38
N ARG A 218 -23.53 -7.52 -16.43
CA ARG A 218 -23.13 -8.89 -16.74
C ARG A 218 -22.08 -9.33 -15.73
N ALA A 219 -22.24 -10.51 -15.16
CA ALA A 219 -21.21 -11.18 -14.37
C ALA A 219 -20.59 -12.32 -15.18
N HIS A 220 -19.31 -12.63 -14.93
CA HIS A 220 -18.70 -13.87 -15.43
C HIS A 220 -19.39 -15.08 -14.77
N THR A 221 -19.77 -16.07 -15.56
CA THR A 221 -20.38 -17.32 -15.06
C THR A 221 -19.39 -18.14 -14.25
N ASP A 222 -18.16 -18.26 -14.75
CA ASP A 222 -17.02 -18.81 -14.03
C ASP A 222 -15.89 -17.76 -14.01
N ARG A 223 -15.47 -17.38 -12.80
CA ARG A 223 -14.42 -16.39 -12.57
C ARG A 223 -13.02 -16.99 -12.61
N GLU A 224 -12.89 -18.31 -12.58
CA GLU A 224 -11.62 -19.04 -12.60
C GLU A 224 -11.27 -19.57 -13.99
N ALA A 225 -12.26 -19.73 -14.86
CA ALA A 225 -12.04 -20.18 -16.23
C ALA A 225 -10.98 -19.31 -16.95
N PRO A 226 -10.05 -19.92 -17.70
CA PRO A 226 -9.15 -19.18 -18.57
C PRO A 226 -9.96 -18.38 -19.60
N VAL A 227 -9.39 -17.28 -20.09
CA VAL A 227 -10.02 -16.47 -21.15
C VAL A 227 -9.46 -16.90 -22.49
N GLU A 228 -10.35 -17.34 -23.38
CA GLU A 228 -10.00 -17.72 -24.75
C GLU A 228 -9.95 -16.47 -25.66
N VAL A 229 -9.12 -16.53 -26.71
CA VAL A 229 -8.93 -15.42 -27.66
C VAL A 229 -10.24 -15.04 -28.36
N GLU A 230 -11.02 -16.04 -28.75
CA GLU A 230 -12.31 -15.88 -29.42
C GLU A 230 -13.33 -15.21 -28.49
N GLU A 231 -13.36 -15.59 -27.20
CA GLU A 231 -14.22 -14.98 -26.18
C GLU A 231 -13.88 -13.50 -26.01
N PHE A 232 -12.59 -13.20 -25.86
CA PHE A 232 -12.09 -11.83 -25.72
C PHE A 232 -12.43 -10.97 -26.94
N THR A 233 -12.16 -11.49 -28.14
CA THR A 233 -12.43 -10.81 -29.40
C THR A 233 -13.94 -10.56 -29.57
N ALA A 234 -14.78 -11.54 -29.24
CA ALA A 234 -16.23 -11.37 -29.26
C ALA A 234 -16.71 -10.29 -28.27
N ALA A 235 -16.10 -10.17 -27.09
CA ALA A 235 -16.42 -9.11 -26.14
C ALA A 235 -16.01 -7.73 -26.66
N VAL A 236 -14.81 -7.61 -27.23
CA VAL A 236 -14.37 -6.36 -27.90
C VAL A 236 -15.35 -5.97 -29.00
N ARG A 237 -15.76 -6.92 -29.85
CA ARG A 237 -16.72 -6.69 -30.93
C ARG A 237 -18.09 -6.24 -30.42
N ARG A 238 -18.61 -6.85 -29.36
CA ARG A 238 -19.88 -6.45 -28.73
C ARG A 238 -19.83 -5.01 -28.24
N VAL A 239 -18.71 -4.60 -27.63
CA VAL A 239 -18.57 -3.27 -27.05
C VAL A 239 -18.27 -2.21 -28.11
N LEU A 240 -17.33 -2.45 -29.02
CA LEU A 240 -16.89 -1.46 -30.01
C LEU A 240 -17.65 -1.50 -31.34
N GLY A 241 -18.40 -2.57 -31.61
CA GLY A 241 -19.01 -2.82 -32.93
C GLY A 241 -18.02 -3.25 -34.01
N ARG A 242 -16.74 -3.45 -33.66
CA ARG A 242 -15.66 -3.92 -34.54
C ARG A 242 -14.60 -4.69 -33.76
N ASP A 243 -13.75 -5.39 -34.49
CA ASP A 243 -12.56 -6.02 -33.91
C ASP A 243 -11.40 -5.02 -33.77
N ILE A 244 -10.50 -5.31 -32.83
CA ILE A 244 -9.16 -4.74 -32.79
C ILE A 244 -8.20 -5.83 -33.24
N PRO A 245 -7.51 -5.70 -34.38
CA PRO A 245 -6.50 -6.67 -34.80
C PRO A 245 -5.34 -6.68 -33.80
N PHE A 246 -5.03 -7.86 -33.25
CA PHE A 246 -3.84 -8.07 -32.42
C PHE A 246 -3.19 -9.42 -32.74
N VAL A 247 -1.90 -9.51 -32.45
CA VAL A 247 -1.09 -10.73 -32.54
C VAL A 247 -0.39 -10.98 -31.20
N ASP A 248 0.18 -12.17 -31.03
CA ASP A 248 0.92 -12.58 -29.83
C ASP A 248 0.17 -12.29 -28.52
N PRO A 249 -0.99 -12.94 -28.26
CA PRO A 249 -1.69 -12.80 -26.98
C PRO A 249 -0.83 -13.41 -25.85
N LEU A 250 -0.08 -12.56 -25.15
CA LEU A 250 0.87 -12.95 -24.11
C LEU A 250 0.18 -13.25 -22.78
N TRP A 251 -0.94 -12.56 -22.50
CA TRP A 251 -1.68 -12.76 -21.27
C TRP A 251 -3.14 -12.34 -21.41
N LEU A 252 -4.04 -13.30 -21.20
CA LEU A 252 -5.47 -13.10 -21.13
C LEU A 252 -5.93 -13.36 -19.69
N ASN A 253 -6.78 -12.48 -19.15
CA ASN A 253 -7.28 -12.63 -17.79
C ASN A 253 -8.66 -11.99 -17.64
N ARG A 254 -9.50 -12.55 -16.76
CA ARG A 254 -10.81 -12.00 -16.41
C ARG A 254 -10.81 -11.46 -14.98
N PHE A 255 -11.60 -10.41 -14.75
CA PHE A 255 -11.83 -9.82 -13.44
C PHE A 255 -13.22 -9.18 -13.38
N ALA A 256 -13.63 -8.81 -12.18
CA ALA A 256 -14.98 -8.34 -11.90
C ALA A 256 -14.95 -7.24 -10.82
N ASP A 257 -16.09 -6.57 -10.60
CA ASP A 257 -16.30 -5.49 -9.63
C ASP A 257 -16.74 -5.97 -8.24
N THR A 258 -16.44 -7.22 -7.90
CA THR A 258 -16.62 -7.69 -6.52
C THR A 258 -15.88 -6.74 -5.59
N THR A 259 -16.63 -6.13 -4.68
CA THR A 259 -16.13 -5.13 -3.75
C THR A 259 -16.36 -5.65 -2.35
N ARG A 260 -15.31 -6.05 -1.64
CA ARG A 260 -15.42 -6.68 -0.31
C ARG A 260 -14.31 -6.20 0.62
N LEU A 261 -14.64 -6.08 1.90
CA LEU A 261 -13.75 -5.62 2.96
C LEU A 261 -13.81 -6.60 4.12
N ALA A 262 -12.66 -6.99 4.66
CA ALA A 262 -12.57 -7.87 5.81
C ALA A 262 -13.06 -7.10 7.04
N GLU A 263 -14.03 -7.65 7.75
CA GLU A 263 -14.68 -6.97 8.89
C GLU A 263 -13.69 -6.61 9.99
N GLN A 264 -12.64 -7.42 10.14
CA GLN A 264 -11.53 -7.19 11.05
C GLN A 264 -10.21 -7.54 10.37
N TYR A 265 -9.18 -6.74 10.62
CA TYR A 265 -7.83 -6.98 10.05
C TYR A 265 -6.95 -7.80 10.98
N LEU A 266 -7.34 -7.92 12.25
CA LEU A 266 -6.64 -8.62 13.31
C LEU A 266 -7.64 -9.56 14.00
N SER A 267 -7.27 -10.83 14.16
CA SER A 267 -8.00 -11.84 14.92
C SER A 267 -6.99 -12.63 15.73
N GLY A 268 -6.78 -12.23 16.99
CA GLY A 268 -5.75 -12.80 17.86
C GLY A 268 -4.35 -12.63 17.28
N ARG A 269 -3.76 -13.73 16.80
CA ARG A 269 -2.40 -13.79 16.22
C ARG A 269 -2.41 -13.83 14.69
N VAL A 270 -3.60 -13.74 14.08
CA VAL A 270 -3.77 -13.67 12.63
C VAL A 270 -4.05 -12.24 12.20
N VAL A 271 -3.31 -11.76 11.21
CA VAL A 271 -3.48 -10.42 10.61
C VAL A 271 -3.72 -10.56 9.11
N LEU A 272 -4.46 -9.65 8.49
CA LEU A 272 -4.67 -9.61 7.04
C LEU A 272 -4.15 -8.30 6.46
N ALA A 273 -3.50 -8.35 5.29
CA ALA A 273 -3.02 -7.17 4.58
C ALA A 273 -3.22 -7.27 3.05
N GLY A 274 -3.45 -6.13 2.40
CA GLY A 274 -3.65 -6.06 0.95
C GLY A 274 -4.93 -6.75 0.49
N ASP A 275 -4.88 -7.39 -0.68
CA ASP A 275 -6.05 -8.03 -1.29
C ASP A 275 -6.73 -9.10 -0.40
N ALA A 276 -6.01 -9.65 0.59
CA ALA A 276 -6.60 -10.54 1.59
C ALA A 276 -7.60 -9.83 2.51
N ALA A 277 -7.39 -8.53 2.76
CA ALA A 277 -8.23 -7.68 3.58
C ALA A 277 -9.24 -6.86 2.76
N HIS A 278 -8.98 -6.55 1.49
CA HIS A 278 -9.88 -5.74 0.67
C HIS A 278 -9.77 -6.05 -0.82
N VAL A 279 -10.89 -6.16 -1.51
CA VAL A 279 -10.93 -6.26 -2.99
C VAL A 279 -11.90 -5.26 -3.57
N HIS A 280 -11.54 -4.71 -4.72
CA HIS A 280 -12.34 -3.75 -5.45
C HIS A 280 -11.97 -3.76 -6.93
N PHE A 281 -12.77 -3.10 -7.76
CA PHE A 281 -12.46 -2.99 -9.20
C PHE A 281 -11.18 -2.18 -9.42
N PRO A 282 -10.28 -2.57 -10.36
CA PRO A 282 -8.94 -1.99 -10.47
C PRO A 282 -8.87 -0.62 -11.19
N TYR A 283 -9.97 0.14 -11.24
CA TYR A 283 -9.91 1.52 -11.72
C TYR A 283 -9.22 2.43 -10.71
N GLY A 284 -8.45 3.40 -11.21
CA GLY A 284 -7.61 4.29 -10.40
C GLY A 284 -6.31 3.68 -9.89
N GLY A 285 -6.06 2.37 -10.11
CA GLY A 285 -4.79 1.73 -9.73
C GLY A 285 -4.53 1.65 -8.22
N LEU A 286 -5.58 1.61 -7.40
CA LEU A 286 -5.46 1.82 -5.95
C LEU A 286 -5.06 0.57 -5.14
N GLY A 287 -5.41 -0.64 -5.59
CA GLY A 287 -5.29 -1.85 -4.75
C GLY A 287 -3.85 -2.16 -4.32
N LEU A 288 -2.90 -2.15 -5.27
CA LEU A 288 -1.48 -2.34 -4.95
C LEU A 288 -0.95 -1.26 -4.00
N ASN A 289 -1.29 0.00 -4.26
CA ASN A 289 -0.85 1.15 -3.46
C ASN A 289 -1.36 1.06 -2.02
N LEU A 290 -2.64 0.72 -1.85
CA LEU A 290 -3.27 0.52 -0.55
C LEU A 290 -2.61 -0.63 0.21
N GLY A 291 -2.39 -1.77 -0.45
CA GLY A 291 -1.75 -2.93 0.16
C GLY A 291 -0.29 -2.73 0.56
N LEU A 292 0.51 -1.99 -0.23
CA LEU A 292 1.89 -1.66 0.14
C LEU A 292 1.92 -0.77 1.39
N GLN A 293 1.01 0.21 1.48
CA GLN A 293 0.89 1.04 2.67
C GLN A 293 0.39 0.25 3.89
N ASP A 294 -0.46 -0.76 3.69
CA ASP A 294 -0.83 -1.69 4.77
C ASP A 294 0.39 -2.44 5.31
N ALA A 295 1.24 -2.96 4.43
CA ALA A 295 2.45 -3.68 4.82
C ALA A 295 3.41 -2.79 5.62
N VAL A 296 3.61 -1.53 5.20
CA VAL A 296 4.47 -0.58 5.93
C VAL A 296 3.87 -0.17 7.25
N ASN A 297 2.55 0.06 7.32
CA ASN A 297 1.89 0.38 8.57
C ASN A 297 1.96 -0.78 9.58
N LEU A 298 1.79 -2.02 9.11
CA LEU A 298 1.82 -3.21 9.95
C LEU A 298 3.24 -3.62 10.37
N GLY A 299 4.22 -3.55 9.46
CA GLY A 299 5.53 -4.17 9.63
C GLY A 299 6.26 -3.68 10.89
N TRP A 300 6.31 -2.37 11.12
CA TRP A 300 6.98 -1.82 12.31
C TRP A 300 6.21 -2.12 13.60
N LYS A 301 4.86 -2.08 13.56
CA LYS A 301 4.00 -2.38 14.71
C LYS A 301 4.18 -3.83 15.16
N LEU A 302 4.19 -4.74 14.20
CA LEU A 302 4.40 -6.17 14.45
C LEU A 302 5.83 -6.45 14.93
N ALA A 303 6.83 -5.72 14.41
CA ALA A 303 8.20 -5.81 14.91
C ALA A 303 8.33 -5.36 16.38
N VAL A 304 7.70 -4.25 16.77
CA VAL A 304 7.64 -3.83 18.17
C VAL A 304 6.94 -4.90 19.03
N GLN A 305 5.78 -5.38 18.58
CA GLN A 305 5.02 -6.40 19.31
C GLN A 305 5.81 -7.69 19.54
N VAL A 306 6.58 -8.15 18.55
CA VAL A 306 7.41 -9.35 18.63
C VAL A 306 8.65 -9.14 19.49
N ARG A 307 9.34 -8.00 19.35
CA ARG A 307 10.64 -7.77 20.01
C ARG A 307 10.51 -7.43 21.49
N SER A 308 9.52 -6.62 21.86
CA SER A 308 9.40 -6.07 23.22
C SER A 308 8.06 -6.36 23.90
N GLY A 309 7.13 -7.03 23.21
CA GLY A 309 5.78 -7.26 23.71
C GLY A 309 4.84 -6.06 23.54
N GLY A 310 5.35 -4.89 23.13
CA GLY A 310 4.62 -3.69 22.71
C GLY A 310 3.48 -3.21 23.62
N PRO A 311 2.90 -2.02 23.35
CA PRO A 311 1.58 -1.69 23.86
C PRO A 311 0.51 -2.61 23.27
N ALA A 312 -0.42 -3.12 24.09
CA ALA A 312 -1.49 -4.00 23.61
C ALA A 312 -2.33 -3.38 22.47
N SER A 313 -2.55 -2.05 22.53
CA SER A 313 -3.29 -1.29 21.52
C SER A 313 -2.52 -1.06 20.21
N LEU A 314 -1.22 -1.37 20.16
CA LEU A 314 -0.39 -1.05 19.01
C LEU A 314 -0.85 -1.81 17.76
N LEU A 315 -1.10 -3.12 17.87
CA LEU A 315 -1.64 -3.89 16.73
C LEU A 315 -3.10 -3.55 16.43
N GLU A 316 -3.91 -3.18 17.43
CA GLU A 316 -5.28 -2.73 17.21
C GLU A 316 -5.33 -1.45 16.35
N SER A 317 -4.33 -0.57 16.52
CA SER A 317 -4.20 0.63 15.69
C SER A 317 -4.03 0.32 14.19
N TYR A 318 -3.51 -0.86 13.81
CA TYR A 318 -3.42 -1.24 12.40
C TYR A 318 -4.81 -1.29 11.75
N HIS A 319 -5.77 -1.94 12.40
CA HIS A 319 -7.14 -1.97 11.92
C HIS A 319 -7.77 -0.56 11.94
N ALA A 320 -7.66 0.15 13.06
CA ALA A 320 -8.24 1.48 13.23
C ALA A 320 -7.74 2.50 12.19
N GLU A 321 -6.47 2.40 11.80
CA GLU A 321 -5.86 3.29 10.81
C GLU A 321 -6.17 2.87 9.37
N ARG A 322 -6.10 1.57 9.05
CA ARG A 322 -6.12 1.08 7.66
C ARG A 322 -7.50 0.69 7.14
N TYR A 323 -8.39 0.24 8.02
CA TYR A 323 -9.76 -0.13 7.63
C TYR A 323 -10.54 1.07 7.03
N PRO A 324 -10.53 2.28 7.63
CA PRO A 324 -11.23 3.44 7.03
C PRO A 324 -10.67 3.83 5.66
N GLN A 325 -9.36 3.70 5.45
CA GLN A 325 -8.72 4.00 4.16
C GLN A 325 -9.19 3.02 3.08
N ALA A 326 -9.23 1.72 3.40
CA ALA A 326 -9.76 0.72 2.48
C ALA A 326 -11.25 0.95 2.19
N ALA A 327 -12.06 1.21 3.21
CA ALA A 327 -13.48 1.53 3.02
C ALA A 327 -13.70 2.71 2.07
N TRP A 328 -12.90 3.78 2.22
CA TRP A 328 -12.91 4.91 1.30
C TRP A 328 -12.50 4.51 -0.13
N VAL A 329 -11.41 3.76 -0.30
CA VAL A 329 -10.96 3.27 -1.62
C VAL A 329 -12.04 2.42 -2.30
N LEU A 330 -12.72 1.57 -1.55
CA LEU A 330 -13.82 0.75 -2.05
C LEU A 330 -14.99 1.63 -2.53
N ALA A 331 -15.41 2.63 -1.75
CA ALA A 331 -16.44 3.58 -2.16
C ALA A 331 -16.02 4.39 -3.40
N TYR A 332 -14.78 4.87 -3.41
CA TYR A 332 -14.21 5.63 -4.51
C TYR A 332 -14.15 4.83 -5.82
N SER A 333 -13.68 3.58 -5.76
CA SER A 333 -13.61 2.70 -6.94
C SER A 333 -14.99 2.39 -7.51
N ARG A 334 -16.01 2.22 -6.66
CA ARG A 334 -17.42 2.06 -7.07
C ARG A 334 -17.95 3.33 -7.73
N ALA A 335 -17.65 4.51 -7.17
CA ALA A 335 -18.04 5.78 -7.77
C ALA A 335 -17.41 5.99 -9.16
N GLN A 336 -16.11 5.66 -9.32
CA GLN A 336 -15.46 5.70 -10.63
C GLN A 336 -16.11 4.73 -11.62
N LEU A 337 -16.37 3.48 -11.21
CA LEU A 337 -16.99 2.48 -12.07
C LEU A 337 -18.40 2.91 -12.49
N ALA A 338 -19.18 3.51 -11.58
CA ALA A 338 -20.50 4.04 -11.90
C ALA A 338 -20.44 5.12 -13.00
N LEU A 339 -19.43 6.00 -12.97
CA LEU A 339 -19.19 7.01 -14.01
C LEU A 339 -18.77 6.40 -15.36
N PHE A 340 -18.45 5.11 -15.44
CA PHE A 340 -18.20 4.42 -16.71
C PHE A 340 -19.45 3.71 -17.27
N LYS A 341 -20.51 3.52 -16.48
CA LYS A 341 -21.71 2.79 -16.91
C LYS A 341 -22.27 3.42 -18.21
N PRO A 342 -22.56 2.63 -19.25
CA PRO A 342 -23.01 3.12 -20.55
C PRO A 342 -24.53 3.41 -20.52
N ASP A 343 -24.87 4.61 -20.09
CA ASP A 343 -26.24 5.06 -19.76
C ASP A 343 -26.34 6.56 -20.04
N ASP A 344 -27.49 7.05 -20.51
CA ASP A 344 -27.68 8.44 -20.93
C ASP A 344 -27.64 9.40 -19.73
N ASP A 345 -28.24 9.02 -18.60
CA ASP A 345 -28.20 9.81 -17.37
C ASP A 345 -26.75 9.91 -16.84
N VAL A 346 -25.99 8.82 -16.96
CA VAL A 346 -24.57 8.81 -16.61
C VAL A 346 -23.76 9.66 -17.59
N SER A 347 -24.14 9.74 -18.86
CA SER A 347 -23.48 10.63 -19.83
C SER A 347 -23.68 12.10 -19.45
N ALA A 348 -24.89 12.51 -19.10
CA ALA A 348 -25.17 13.85 -18.59
C ALA A 348 -24.42 14.14 -17.28
N LEU A 349 -24.35 13.16 -16.36
CA LEU A 349 -23.57 13.29 -15.12
C LEU A 349 -22.08 13.49 -15.39
N ARG A 350 -21.51 12.78 -16.36
CA ARG A 350 -20.10 12.94 -16.75
C ARG A 350 -19.81 14.32 -17.34
N GLU A 351 -20.72 14.88 -18.14
CA GLU A 351 -20.56 16.24 -18.67
C GLU A 351 -20.51 17.28 -17.56
N LEU A 352 -21.42 17.17 -16.58
CA LEU A 352 -21.39 18.00 -15.38
C LEU A 352 -20.08 17.83 -14.61
N PHE A 353 -19.68 16.59 -14.34
CA PHE A 353 -18.43 16.30 -13.62
C PHE A 353 -17.18 16.78 -14.36
N ALA A 354 -17.14 16.72 -15.69
CA ALA A 354 -16.04 17.27 -16.48
C ALA A 354 -15.92 18.80 -16.32
N GLY A 355 -17.06 19.50 -16.26
CA GLY A 355 -17.10 20.92 -15.91
C GLY A 355 -16.54 21.18 -14.51
N LEU A 356 -16.95 20.37 -13.52
CA LEU A 356 -16.46 20.48 -12.14
C LEU A 356 -14.96 20.18 -12.03
N LEU A 357 -14.43 19.20 -12.78
CA LEU A 357 -13.00 18.87 -12.82
C LEU A 357 -12.13 20.01 -13.36
N SER A 358 -12.74 21.00 -14.03
CA SER A 358 -12.04 22.21 -14.51
C SER A 358 -11.87 23.27 -13.41
N LEU A 359 -12.44 23.05 -12.22
CA LEU A 359 -12.18 23.86 -11.03
C LEU A 359 -10.93 23.34 -10.32
N ASP A 360 -9.90 24.18 -10.20
CA ASP A 360 -8.60 23.79 -9.63
C ASP A 360 -8.74 23.19 -8.23
N GLU A 361 -9.57 23.77 -7.36
CA GLU A 361 -9.80 23.29 -6.00
C GLU A 361 -10.32 21.85 -5.96
N LEU A 362 -11.32 21.52 -6.79
CA LEU A 362 -11.86 20.16 -6.85
C LEU A 362 -10.87 19.19 -7.48
N ASN A 363 -10.20 19.62 -8.55
CA ASN A 363 -9.20 18.82 -9.24
C ASN A 363 -8.08 18.40 -8.28
N ILE A 364 -7.53 19.38 -7.55
CA ILE A 364 -6.46 19.18 -6.57
C ILE A 364 -6.96 18.31 -5.41
N GLU A 365 -8.16 18.54 -4.88
CA GLU A 365 -8.66 17.72 -3.77
C GLU A 365 -8.88 16.26 -4.19
N LEU A 366 -9.42 16.00 -5.39
CA LEU A 366 -9.51 14.65 -5.93
C LEU A 366 -8.13 14.03 -6.17
N ALA A 367 -7.15 14.82 -6.62
CA ALA A 367 -5.76 14.39 -6.77
C ALA A 367 -5.13 14.00 -5.42
N ARG A 368 -5.34 14.80 -4.37
CA ARG A 368 -4.85 14.51 -3.00
C ARG A 368 -5.46 13.22 -2.45
N LEU A 369 -6.77 13.05 -2.66
CA LEU A 369 -7.51 11.86 -2.22
C LEU A 369 -7.05 10.59 -2.94
N VAL A 370 -7.01 10.59 -4.28
CA VAL A 370 -6.67 9.39 -5.07
C VAL A 370 -5.22 8.95 -4.87
N THR A 371 -4.31 9.90 -4.63
CA THR A 371 -2.89 9.61 -4.46
C THR A 371 -2.50 9.24 -3.02
N GLY A 372 -3.43 9.34 -2.06
CA GLY A 372 -3.19 9.12 -0.63
C GLY A 372 -2.46 10.28 0.07
N VAL A 373 -2.22 11.40 -0.62
CA VAL A 373 -1.60 12.60 -0.03
C VAL A 373 -2.51 13.21 1.05
N ALA A 374 -3.83 13.12 0.88
CA ALA A 374 -4.81 13.58 1.86
C ALA A 374 -4.89 12.70 3.13
N THR A 375 -4.27 11.52 3.17
CA THR A 375 -4.40 10.60 4.32
C THR A 375 -3.83 11.24 5.58
N ARG A 376 -4.69 11.29 6.62
CA ARG A 376 -4.37 11.67 7.98
C ARG A 376 -4.93 10.61 8.93
N TYR A 377 -4.16 10.21 9.93
CA TYR A 377 -4.66 9.37 11.03
C TYR A 377 -5.06 10.22 12.22
N ASP A 378 -6.05 9.76 12.97
CA ASP A 378 -6.40 10.37 14.25
C ASP A 378 -5.58 9.72 15.36
N PHE A 379 -4.53 10.42 15.80
CA PHE A 379 -3.72 10.03 16.96
C PHE A 379 -4.11 10.82 18.22
N GLY A 380 -5.15 11.64 18.15
CA GLY A 380 -5.43 12.68 19.14
C GLY A 380 -4.39 13.82 19.14
N GLY A 381 -4.55 14.74 20.08
CA GLY A 381 -3.69 15.92 20.25
C GLY A 381 -4.10 17.12 19.39
N ASP A 382 -3.70 18.31 19.84
CA ASP A 382 -4.20 19.57 19.27
C ASP A 382 -3.31 20.12 18.13
N HIS A 383 -2.12 19.54 17.92
CA HIS A 383 -1.18 20.07 16.94
C HIS A 383 -1.63 19.74 15.50
N PRO A 384 -1.68 20.73 14.57
CA PRO A 384 -2.13 20.51 13.20
C PRO A 384 -1.33 19.46 12.41
N LEU A 385 -0.06 19.25 12.74
CA LEU A 385 0.78 18.22 12.10
C LEU A 385 0.54 16.80 12.62
N THR A 386 -0.03 16.61 13.82
CA THR A 386 -0.19 15.26 14.37
C THR A 386 -1.11 14.42 13.47
N GLY A 387 -0.66 13.23 13.10
CA GLY A 387 -1.39 12.33 12.20
C GLY A 387 -1.23 12.61 10.71
N THR A 388 -0.59 13.71 10.30
CA THR A 388 -0.24 13.94 8.90
C THR A 388 1.03 13.17 8.53
N PHE A 389 1.29 13.06 7.23
CA PHE A 389 2.54 12.50 6.75
C PHE A 389 3.63 13.58 6.70
N ALA A 390 4.83 13.26 7.17
CA ALA A 390 5.95 14.19 7.16
C ALA A 390 6.57 14.24 5.76
N THR A 391 6.44 15.38 5.08
CA THR A 391 7.20 15.70 3.85
C THR A 391 8.69 15.77 4.14
N ASP A 392 9.50 15.40 3.14
CA ASP A 392 10.95 15.40 3.28
C ASP A 392 11.47 16.80 3.59
N ARG A 393 12.45 16.83 4.48
CA ARG A 393 13.07 18.07 4.95
C ARG A 393 14.50 17.82 5.32
N THR A 394 15.34 18.77 4.95
CA THR A 394 16.75 18.79 5.35
C THR A 394 16.87 19.54 6.67
N VAL A 395 17.50 18.91 7.65
CA VAL A 395 17.83 19.49 8.95
C VAL A 395 19.34 19.65 9.02
N GLY A 396 19.82 20.89 9.07
CA GLY A 396 21.22 21.17 9.36
C GLY A 396 21.55 20.81 10.80
N THR A 397 22.52 19.92 11.01
CA THR A 397 23.02 19.51 12.32
C THR A 397 24.47 19.99 12.50
N GLY A 398 25.00 19.91 13.73
CA GLY A 398 26.41 20.22 13.99
C GLY A 398 27.41 19.32 13.24
N LEU A 399 26.94 18.21 12.65
CA LEU A 399 27.73 17.22 11.91
C LEU A 399 27.48 17.25 10.40
N GLY A 400 26.59 18.12 9.92
CA GLY A 400 26.16 18.21 8.52
C GLY A 400 24.64 18.10 8.35
N ASP A 401 24.20 18.15 7.11
CA ASP A 401 22.80 18.11 6.74
C ASP A 401 22.25 16.68 6.78
N VAL A 402 21.07 16.50 7.37
CA VAL A 402 20.36 15.22 7.45
C VAL A 402 18.99 15.36 6.79
N ARG A 403 18.69 14.52 5.80
CA ARG A 403 17.34 14.43 5.21
C ARG A 403 16.47 13.47 6.01
N LEU A 404 15.24 13.87 6.32
CA LEU A 404 14.29 13.05 7.07
C LEU A 404 14.05 11.70 6.37
N VAL A 405 13.87 11.70 5.04
CA VAL A 405 13.65 10.45 4.28
C VAL A 405 14.81 9.47 4.43
N GLU A 406 16.05 9.97 4.48
CA GLU A 406 17.24 9.13 4.64
C GLU A 406 17.36 8.59 6.07
N ALA A 407 17.02 9.40 7.06
CA ALA A 407 17.00 9.00 8.47
C ALA A 407 15.95 7.92 8.79
N LEU A 408 14.89 7.78 7.97
CA LEU A 408 13.84 6.76 8.12
C LEU A 408 14.17 5.41 7.44
N ARG A 409 15.33 5.28 6.78
CA ARG A 409 15.67 4.10 5.97
C ARG A 409 15.99 2.85 6.78
N ASP A 410 16.40 2.99 8.04
CA ASP A 410 16.60 1.88 8.96
C ASP A 410 15.27 1.27 9.47
N GLY A 411 14.15 1.91 9.14
CA GLY A 411 12.83 1.45 9.57
C GLY A 411 12.48 1.81 11.02
N TRP A 412 13.23 2.68 11.69
CA TRP A 412 12.85 3.16 13.01
C TRP A 412 12.33 4.59 12.96
N SER A 413 11.90 5.09 14.12
CA SER A 413 11.30 6.42 14.20
C SER A 413 12.37 7.49 14.18
N VAL A 414 12.02 8.68 13.73
CA VAL A 414 12.91 9.84 13.76
C VAL A 414 12.27 10.94 14.58
N LEU A 415 13.01 11.49 15.53
CA LEU A 415 12.64 12.68 16.29
C LEU A 415 13.49 13.85 15.80
N ILE A 416 12.86 14.84 15.17
CA ILE A 416 13.52 16.11 14.85
C ILE A 416 13.36 17.05 16.03
N ASP A 417 14.48 17.47 16.60
CA ASP A 417 14.56 18.40 17.73
C ASP A 417 15.00 19.78 17.24
N ARG A 418 14.14 20.79 17.41
CA ARG A 418 14.38 22.20 17.07
C ARG A 418 14.76 23.07 18.28
N THR A 419 14.95 22.45 19.44
CA THR A 419 15.15 23.09 20.75
C THR A 419 16.60 23.05 21.25
N GLY A 420 17.52 22.54 20.43
CA GLY A 420 18.92 22.38 20.81
C GLY A 420 19.18 21.24 21.80
N GLY A 421 18.30 20.23 21.85
CA GLY A 421 18.52 18.97 22.58
C GLY A 421 17.56 18.71 23.76
N SER A 422 16.70 19.68 24.12
CA SER A 422 15.75 19.51 25.24
C SER A 422 14.74 18.40 24.95
N VAL A 423 14.21 18.37 23.73
CA VAL A 423 13.24 17.37 23.28
C VAL A 423 13.90 16.00 23.09
N ALA A 424 15.11 15.97 22.54
CA ALA A 424 15.90 14.74 22.37
C ALA A 424 16.23 14.07 23.71
N ALA A 425 16.50 14.85 24.77
CA ALA A 425 16.75 14.31 26.10
C ALA A 425 15.56 13.50 26.65
N ALA A 426 14.32 13.92 26.36
CA ALA A 426 13.11 13.20 26.76
C ALA A 426 12.92 11.86 26.03
N ALA A 427 13.47 11.73 24.82
CA ALA A 427 13.39 10.49 24.02
C ALA A 427 14.52 9.49 24.27
N LYS A 428 15.55 9.87 25.04
CA LYS A 428 16.71 9.01 25.36
C LYS A 428 16.35 7.58 25.82
N PRO A 429 15.27 7.33 26.60
CA PRO A 429 14.88 5.98 26.99
C PRO A 429 14.46 5.06 25.83
N TRP A 430 14.16 5.61 24.65
CA TRP A 430 13.73 4.88 23.44
C TRP A 430 14.77 4.95 22.31
N ALA A 431 16.05 5.19 22.63
CA ALA A 431 17.12 5.39 21.65
C ALA A 431 17.41 4.14 20.78
N ASP A 432 16.86 2.97 21.12
CA ASP A 432 16.93 1.73 20.34
C ASP A 432 15.92 1.69 19.18
N VAL A 433 14.88 2.54 19.21
CA VAL A 433 13.81 2.61 18.20
C VAL A 433 13.48 4.03 17.75
N VAL A 434 14.18 5.04 18.28
CA VAL A 434 14.05 6.46 17.91
C VAL A 434 15.41 7.08 17.67
N THR A 435 15.68 7.42 16.42
CA THR A 435 16.84 8.21 16.00
C THR A 435 16.55 9.70 16.21
N THR A 436 17.36 10.39 17.02
CA THR A 436 17.18 11.83 17.29
C THR A 436 18.06 12.68 16.37
N VAL A 437 17.46 13.64 15.67
CA VAL A 437 18.14 14.63 14.81
C VAL A 437 18.00 16.01 15.43
N ILE A 438 19.10 16.54 15.98
CA ILE A 438 19.12 17.84 16.66
C ILE A 438 19.55 18.93 15.67
N ALA A 439 18.68 19.91 15.44
CA ALA A 439 18.99 21.06 14.59
C ALA A 439 20.08 21.93 15.21
N ALA A 440 21.05 22.37 14.41
CA ALA A 440 22.19 23.17 14.85
C ALA A 440 21.79 24.61 15.24
N ASP A 441 20.79 25.17 14.55
CA ASP A 441 20.29 26.52 14.79
C ASP A 441 18.86 26.46 15.36
N PRO A 442 18.69 26.44 16.69
CA PRO A 442 17.37 26.47 17.32
C PRO A 442 16.66 27.82 17.14
N GLY A 443 17.32 28.84 16.57
CA GLY A 443 16.73 30.13 16.25
C GLY A 443 15.91 30.14 14.96
N VAL A 444 16.02 29.11 14.11
CA VAL A 444 15.16 28.95 12.92
C VAL A 444 13.79 28.42 13.35
N PRO A 445 12.69 29.17 13.11
CA PRO A 445 11.36 28.71 13.47
C PRO A 445 11.01 27.37 12.85
N GLY A 446 10.44 26.46 13.63
CA GLY A 446 9.94 25.18 13.16
C GLY A 446 9.55 24.24 14.29
N ASP A 447 8.63 23.33 13.99
CA ASP A 447 8.14 22.37 14.98
C ASP A 447 9.16 21.26 15.23
N SER A 448 9.27 20.83 16.49
CA SER A 448 9.86 19.53 16.80
C SER A 448 8.82 18.45 16.52
N ILE A 449 9.22 17.37 15.85
CA ILE A 449 8.28 16.32 15.41
C ILE A 449 8.83 14.92 15.66
N LEU A 450 7.97 14.02 16.15
CA LEU A 450 8.21 12.59 16.20
C LEU A 450 7.53 11.94 14.99
N VAL A 451 8.32 11.37 14.09
CA VAL A 451 7.85 10.70 12.88
C VAL A 451 7.95 9.20 13.10
N ARG A 452 6.81 8.50 12.96
CA ARG A 452 6.72 7.04 13.00
C ARG A 452 7.52 6.42 11.84
N PRO A 453 7.85 5.11 11.93
CA PRO A 453 8.57 4.43 10.87
C PRO A 453 7.87 4.43 9.50
N ASP A 454 6.54 4.57 9.49
CA ASP A 454 5.73 4.66 8.28
C ASP A 454 5.56 6.09 7.73
N GLY A 455 6.23 7.07 8.32
CA GLY A 455 6.29 8.46 7.85
C GLY A 455 5.22 9.39 8.42
N TYR A 456 4.32 8.89 9.27
CA TYR A 456 3.28 9.71 9.89
C TYR A 456 3.76 10.36 11.20
N ILE A 457 3.38 11.61 11.42
CA ILE A 457 3.78 12.40 12.58
C ILE A 457 2.97 11.94 13.80
N ALA A 458 3.61 11.25 14.74
CA ALA A 458 3.00 10.78 15.98
C ALA A 458 2.80 11.90 17.02
N TRP A 459 3.67 12.90 17.00
CA TRP A 459 3.66 14.04 17.92
C TRP A 459 4.37 15.24 17.29
N ALA A 460 3.93 16.44 17.63
CA ALA A 460 4.55 17.68 17.19
C ALA A 460 4.40 18.77 18.28
N SER A 461 5.38 19.66 18.36
CA SER A 461 5.35 20.82 19.25
C SER A 461 5.99 22.06 18.61
N ALA A 462 5.29 23.19 18.72
CA ALA A 462 5.72 24.51 18.26
C ALA A 462 6.37 25.36 19.38
N ASP A 463 6.13 25.03 20.65
CA ASP A 463 6.51 25.87 21.80
C ASP A 463 7.90 25.54 22.38
N GLY A 464 8.59 24.57 21.78
CA GLY A 464 9.91 24.13 22.21
C GLY A 464 9.91 23.33 23.51
N THR A 465 8.76 22.85 23.98
CA THR A 465 8.66 21.95 25.12
C THR A 465 8.50 20.49 24.68
N ALA A 466 9.00 19.56 25.50
CA ALA A 466 8.78 18.12 25.31
C ALA A 466 7.40 17.65 25.84
N THR A 467 6.46 18.57 26.03
CA THR A 467 5.15 18.27 26.61
C THR A 467 4.40 17.28 25.72
N GLY A 468 3.94 16.17 26.30
CA GLY A 468 3.23 15.12 25.57
C GLY A 468 4.12 14.13 24.83
N LEU A 469 5.42 14.41 24.66
CA LEU A 469 6.32 13.50 23.93
C LEU A 469 6.51 12.15 24.66
N PRO A 470 6.78 12.08 25.97
CA PRO A 470 6.91 10.79 26.67
C PRO A 470 5.64 9.93 26.56
N GLN A 471 4.46 10.57 26.59
CA GLN A 471 3.18 9.87 26.41
C GLN A 471 3.05 9.33 24.99
N ALA A 472 3.39 10.13 23.96
CA ALA A 472 3.39 9.66 22.58
C ALA A 472 4.37 8.49 22.37
N LEU A 473 5.59 8.57 22.92
CA LEU A 473 6.56 7.48 22.86
C LEU A 473 6.04 6.21 23.54
N ALA A 474 5.40 6.33 24.71
CA ALA A 474 4.82 5.20 25.41
C ALA A 474 3.66 4.54 24.62
N ILE A 475 2.83 5.35 23.95
CA ILE A 475 1.72 4.85 23.11
C ILE A 475 2.23 4.01 21.94
N TRP A 476 3.38 4.38 21.35
CA TRP A 476 3.87 3.72 20.13
C TRP A 476 4.93 2.64 20.39
N PHE A 477 5.73 2.76 21.45
CA PHE A 477 6.88 1.88 21.71
C PHE A 477 6.85 1.20 23.07
N GLY A 478 5.86 1.49 23.92
CA GLY A 478 5.77 0.95 25.28
C GLY A 478 6.43 1.84 26.32
N GLU A 479 6.15 1.54 27.59
CA GLU A 479 6.75 2.24 28.72
C GLU A 479 8.28 2.12 28.72
N GLN A 480 8.94 3.06 29.40
CA GLN A 480 10.39 3.05 29.55
C GLN A 480 10.84 1.67 30.05
N PRO A 481 11.88 1.05 29.45
CA PRO A 481 12.50 -0.12 30.04
C PRO A 481 12.86 0.23 31.49
N ALA A 482 12.31 -0.52 32.45
CA ALA A 482 12.60 -0.27 33.86
C ALA A 482 14.12 -0.31 34.02
N VAL A 483 14.72 0.82 34.42
CA VAL A 483 16.11 0.84 34.84
C VAL A 483 16.18 -0.14 36.00
N VAL A 484 16.75 -1.33 35.76
CA VAL A 484 17.12 -2.23 36.85
C VAL A 484 18.18 -1.46 37.63
N GLN A 485 17.74 -0.73 38.65
CA GLN A 485 18.64 -0.17 39.64
C GLN A 485 19.33 -1.37 40.26
N ALA A 486 20.58 -1.62 39.83
CA ALA A 486 21.48 -2.48 40.57
C ALA A 486 21.52 -1.91 41.98
N ALA A 487 20.83 -2.58 42.90
CA ALA A 487 20.85 -2.24 44.30
C ALA A 487 22.33 -2.24 44.71
N ALA A 488 22.88 -1.05 44.96
CA ALA A 488 24.16 -0.89 45.60
C ALA A 488 24.00 -1.45 47.03
N GLY A 489 24.22 -2.75 47.16
CA GLY A 489 24.31 -3.44 48.44
C GLY A 489 25.60 -3.02 49.12
N ALA A 490 25.58 -1.86 49.76
CA ALA A 490 26.53 -1.52 50.81
C ALA A 490 26.07 -2.21 52.09
N VAL A 491 26.72 -3.31 52.49
CA VAL A 491 26.80 -3.71 53.90
C VAL A 491 28.18 -4.28 54.20
N ARG A 492 28.83 -3.56 55.11
CA ARG A 492 30.00 -3.80 55.98
C ARG A 492 30.61 -5.18 56.07
#